data_AF-A0A1V4W534-F1
#
_entry.id   AF-A0A1V4W534-F1
#
_cell.length_a   1.000
_cell.length_b   1.000
_cell.length_c   1.000
_cell.angle_alpha   90.00
_cell.angle_beta   90.00
_cell.angle_gamma   90.00
#
_symmetry.space_group_name_H-M   'P 1'
#
loop_
_entity.id
_entity.type
_entity.pdbx_description
1 polymer ?
#
loop_
_entity_poly.entity_id
_entity_poly.type
_entity_poly.pdbx_seq_one_letter_code
_entity_poly.pdbx_strand_id
1 'polypeptide(L)'
;MRNNTRQILSVLCVAAAIVVLRFSGLGEYLTFANLKEHRCMLEQTVTAHYAMSVLLFILAYIFTCLAVPGALVLTFAGGLLFHTFPGAIYVIIGATSGAVLGFLLTRHVLGDRLQARYEAQLLQFNRELERNASLYLLTVRLIPVFPFFLVNFLCGLTRLPLQTFTWTTAVGVLPAALVYTFAGSQAAAISSLNDLVSPRLLLALLCISLLVFSPFLWKKVKERKRGRREE
;
A
#
# COMPACT_ATOMS: atom_id res chain seq x y z
N MET A 1 25.75 5.45 -21.99
CA MET A 1 26.14 6.24 -20.79
C MET A 1 25.09 7.26 -20.30
N ARG A 2 24.06 7.64 -21.09
CA ARG A 2 23.04 8.64 -20.68
C ARG A 2 21.98 8.14 -19.66
N ASN A 3 21.90 6.84 -19.41
CA ASN A 3 20.88 6.24 -18.54
C ASN A 3 21.25 6.32 -17.04
N ASN A 4 22.55 6.17 -16.73
CA ASN A 4 23.03 6.18 -15.35
C ASN A 4 22.81 7.54 -14.67
N THR A 5 22.98 8.66 -15.38
CA THR A 5 22.79 10.00 -14.80
C THR A 5 21.34 10.25 -14.40
N ARG A 6 20.37 9.82 -15.22
CA ARG A 6 18.93 9.92 -14.90
C ARG A 6 18.52 9.00 -13.77
N GLN A 7 19.07 7.78 -13.72
CA GLN A 7 18.87 6.83 -12.62
C GLN A 7 19.48 7.33 -11.31
N ILE A 8 20.67 7.93 -11.36
CA ILE A 8 21.32 8.53 -10.20
C ILE A 8 20.52 9.74 -9.72
N LEU A 9 20.01 10.58 -10.64
CA LEU A 9 19.16 11.71 -10.30
C LEU A 9 17.85 11.28 -9.63
N SER A 10 17.17 10.25 -10.15
CA SER A 10 15.91 9.77 -9.57
C SER A 10 16.12 9.12 -8.19
N VAL A 11 17.21 8.37 -7.99
CA VAL A 11 17.60 7.86 -6.67
C VAL A 11 17.92 9.00 -5.72
N LEU A 12 18.70 10.00 -6.16
CA LEU A 12 19.01 11.17 -5.35
C LEU A 12 17.77 11.97 -5.01
N CYS A 13 16.81 12.14 -5.93
CA CYS A 13 15.54 12.81 -5.64
C CYS A 13 14.71 12.03 -4.62
N VAL A 14 14.61 10.71 -4.75
CA VAL A 14 13.85 9.87 -3.81
C VAL A 14 14.54 9.83 -2.45
N ALA A 15 15.86 9.66 -2.42
CA ALA A 15 16.65 9.68 -1.19
C ALA A 15 16.58 11.06 -0.52
N ALA A 16 16.71 12.15 -1.29
CA ALA A 16 16.56 13.51 -0.78
C ALA A 16 15.14 13.76 -0.26
N ALA A 17 14.09 13.28 -0.93
CA ALA A 17 12.72 13.39 -0.44
C ALA A 17 12.51 12.61 0.87
N ILE A 18 13.06 11.39 0.99
CA ILE A 18 13.03 10.59 2.23
C ILE A 18 13.80 11.30 3.35
N VAL A 19 14.98 11.87 3.05
CA VAL A 19 15.81 12.62 4.00
C VAL A 19 15.10 13.90 4.44
N VAL A 20 14.56 14.69 3.51
CA VAL A 20 13.80 15.91 3.80
C VAL A 20 12.59 15.60 4.67
N LEU A 21 11.86 14.50 4.42
CA LEU A 21 10.73 14.08 5.26
C LEU A 21 11.15 13.59 6.66
N ARG A 22 12.33 12.97 6.77
CA ARG A 22 12.92 12.59 8.07
C ARG A 22 13.36 13.81 8.87
N PHE A 23 13.90 14.83 8.22
CA PHE A 23 14.39 16.06 8.86
C PHE A 23 13.32 17.14 9.02
N SER A 24 12.18 17.04 8.33
CA SER A 24 11.09 18.02 8.44
C SER A 24 10.20 17.82 9.68
N GLY A 25 10.43 16.77 10.48
CA GLY A 25 9.61 16.47 11.67
C GLY A 25 8.20 15.93 11.35
N LEU A 26 7.83 15.79 10.08
CA LEU A 26 6.49 15.33 9.66
C LEU A 26 6.15 13.94 10.23
N GLY A 27 7.15 13.08 10.40
CA GLY A 27 6.98 11.76 11.02
C GLY A 27 6.55 11.82 12.49
N GLU A 28 6.95 12.86 13.22
CA GLU A 28 6.51 13.08 14.61
C GLU A 28 5.07 13.58 14.62
N TYR A 29 4.70 14.52 13.74
CA TYR A 29 3.31 15.00 13.61
C TYR A 29 2.32 13.92 13.12
N LEU A 30 2.78 12.95 12.33
CA LEU A 30 1.98 11.82 11.83
C LEU A 30 1.94 10.62 12.79
N THR A 31 2.36 10.79 14.04
CA THR A 31 2.13 9.77 15.08
C THR A 31 0.67 9.74 15.50
N PHE A 32 0.22 8.57 15.95
CA PHE A 32 -1.17 8.39 16.42
C PHE A 32 -1.54 9.35 17.56
N ALA A 33 -0.60 9.63 18.47
CA ALA A 33 -0.79 10.58 19.56
C ALA A 33 -1.02 12.00 19.03
N ASN A 34 -0.15 12.48 18.14
CA ASN A 34 -0.24 13.83 17.59
C ASN A 34 -1.45 14.03 16.69
N LEU A 35 -1.85 13.01 15.92
CA LEU A 35 -3.08 13.04 15.11
C LEU A 35 -4.34 13.23 15.95
N LYS A 36 -4.39 12.63 17.14
CA LYS A 36 -5.50 12.81 18.08
C LYS A 36 -5.46 14.15 18.79
N GLU A 37 -4.29 14.52 19.29
CA GLU A 37 -4.09 15.77 20.03
C GLU A 37 -4.44 16.99 19.17
N HIS A 38 -4.01 16.99 17.90
CA HIS A 38 -4.21 18.09 16.97
C HIS A 38 -5.44 17.91 16.06
N ARG A 39 -6.32 16.95 16.38
CA ARG A 39 -7.48 16.58 15.54
C ARG A 39 -8.32 17.79 15.13
N CYS A 40 -8.71 18.62 16.10
CA CYS A 40 -9.58 19.78 15.86
C CYS A 40 -8.94 20.77 14.86
N MET A 41 -7.64 21.04 15.04
CA MET A 41 -6.88 21.92 14.16
C MET A 41 -6.74 21.34 12.74
N LEU A 42 -6.52 20.02 12.63
CA LEU A 42 -6.42 19.34 11.34
C LEU A 42 -7.77 19.30 10.60
N GLU A 43 -8.87 19.00 11.30
CA GLU A 43 -10.23 19.01 10.72
C GLU A 43 -10.64 20.41 10.24
N GLN A 44 -10.31 21.46 11.00
CA GLN A 44 -10.51 22.84 10.57
C GLN A 44 -9.68 23.18 9.33
N THR A 45 -8.42 22.75 9.27
CA THR A 45 -7.54 22.97 8.13
C THR A 45 -8.05 22.25 6.87
N VAL A 46 -8.53 21.01 7.02
CA VAL A 46 -9.13 20.23 5.94
C VAL A 46 -10.40 20.89 5.43
N THR A 47 -11.23 21.43 6.33
CA THR A 47 -12.47 22.11 5.93
C THR A 47 -12.17 23.43 5.21
N ALA A 48 -11.17 24.18 5.67
CA ALA A 48 -10.75 25.44 5.05
C ALA A 48 -10.06 25.24 3.69
N HIS A 49 -9.26 24.18 3.53
CA HIS A 49 -8.43 23.92 2.35
C HIS A 49 -8.51 22.45 1.90
N TYR A 50 -9.71 21.99 1.57
CA TYR A 50 -9.96 20.56 1.29
C TYR A 50 -9.09 19.98 0.17
N ALA A 51 -9.05 20.63 -1.00
CA ALA A 51 -8.30 20.14 -2.15
C ALA A 51 -6.78 20.05 -1.88
N MET A 52 -6.22 21.07 -1.21
CA MET A 52 -4.80 21.08 -0.83
C MET A 52 -4.50 19.97 0.19
N SER A 53 -5.39 19.78 1.16
CA SER A 53 -5.24 18.75 2.19
C SER A 53 -5.27 17.34 1.59
N VAL A 54 -6.16 17.09 0.62
CA VAL A 54 -6.21 15.83 -0.13
C VAL A 54 -4.90 15.61 -0.91
N LEU A 55 -4.41 16.63 -1.62
CA LEU A 55 -3.16 16.53 -2.37
C LEU A 55 -1.98 16.19 -1.46
N LEU A 56 -1.82 16.93 -0.35
CA LEU A 56 -0.77 16.69 0.63
C LEU A 56 -0.87 15.30 1.27
N PHE A 57 -2.08 14.84 1.57
CA PHE A 57 -2.32 13.50 2.09
C PHE A 57 -1.88 12.41 1.11
N ILE A 58 -2.26 12.53 -0.17
CA ILE A 58 -1.88 11.58 -1.21
C ILE A 58 -0.36 11.56 -1.38
N LEU A 59 0.30 12.73 -1.40
CA LEU A 59 1.75 12.83 -1.49
C LEU A 59 2.43 12.17 -0.28
N ALA A 60 1.98 12.46 0.95
CA ALA A 60 2.50 11.82 2.15
C ALA A 60 2.36 10.29 2.10
N TYR A 61 1.25 9.79 1.55
CA TYR A 61 1.03 8.35 1.38
C TYR A 61 1.98 7.74 0.35
N ILE A 62 2.17 8.39 -0.79
CA ILE A 62 3.13 7.99 -1.83
C ILE A 62 4.53 7.83 -1.22
N PHE A 63 4.98 8.79 -0.42
CA PHE A 63 6.28 8.73 0.24
C PHE A 63 6.37 7.61 1.27
N THR A 64 5.32 7.40 2.05
CA THR A 64 5.27 6.32 3.05
C THR A 64 5.44 4.95 2.37
N CYS A 65 4.84 4.74 1.20
CA CYS A 65 4.96 3.50 0.44
C CYS A 65 6.37 3.20 -0.10
N LEU A 66 7.25 4.20 -0.21
CA LEU A 66 8.58 4.04 -0.79
C LEU A 66 9.60 3.46 0.20
N ALA A 67 9.49 3.74 1.50
CA ALA A 67 10.50 3.29 2.46
C ALA A 67 10.09 3.29 3.95
N VAL A 68 8.88 3.72 4.32
CA VAL A 68 8.58 4.06 5.72
C VAL A 68 7.47 3.18 6.30
N PRO A 69 7.72 2.50 7.44
CA PRO A 69 6.65 1.92 8.25
C PRO A 69 5.74 3.05 8.76
N GLY A 70 4.46 3.02 8.40
CA GLY A 70 3.52 4.11 8.76
C GLY A 70 2.20 4.10 8.01
N ALA A 71 2.07 3.29 6.95
CA ALA A 71 0.87 3.23 6.12
C ALA A 71 -0.42 2.98 6.93
N LEU A 72 -0.37 2.17 8.00
CA LEU A 72 -1.52 1.92 8.87
C LEU A 72 -2.00 3.20 9.58
N VAL A 73 -1.07 3.97 10.17
CA VAL A 73 -1.39 5.21 10.88
C VAL A 73 -1.93 6.26 9.90
N LEU A 74 -1.34 6.35 8.71
CA LEU A 74 -1.79 7.28 7.70
C LEU A 74 -3.15 6.87 7.09
N THR A 75 -3.43 5.57 6.96
CA THR A 75 -4.76 5.08 6.54
C THR A 75 -5.82 5.43 7.58
N PHE A 76 -5.52 5.26 8.87
CA PHE A 76 -6.39 5.71 9.95
C PHE A 76 -6.61 7.23 9.92
N ALA A 77 -5.55 8.02 9.71
CA ALA A 77 -5.62 9.46 9.55
C ALA A 77 -6.52 9.86 8.36
N GLY A 78 -6.49 9.11 7.26
CA GLY A 78 -7.39 9.33 6.14
C GLY A 78 -8.86 9.25 6.52
N GLY A 79 -9.22 8.30 7.40
CA GLY A 79 -10.56 8.19 7.96
C GLY A 79 -10.93 9.30 8.95
N LEU A 80 -9.96 9.70 9.77
CA LEU A 80 -10.10 10.79 10.73
C LEU A 80 -10.40 12.12 10.03
N LEU A 81 -9.68 12.41 8.94
CA LEU A 81 -9.69 13.71 8.26
C LEU A 81 -10.73 13.80 7.13
N PHE A 82 -10.96 12.72 6.40
CA PHE A 82 -11.79 12.71 5.19
C PHE A 82 -12.99 11.75 5.27
N HIS A 83 -13.25 11.19 6.45
CA HIS A 83 -14.24 10.13 6.67
C HIS A 83 -13.94 8.84 5.88
N THR A 84 -14.79 7.83 6.03
CA THR A 84 -14.54 6.47 5.57
C THR A 84 -14.32 6.36 4.06
N PHE A 85 -15.29 6.79 3.25
CA PHE A 85 -15.26 6.56 1.80
C PHE A 85 -14.27 7.49 1.06
N PRO A 86 -14.31 8.83 1.25
CA PRO A 86 -13.32 9.70 0.61
C PRO A 86 -11.90 9.37 1.07
N GLY A 87 -11.71 9.14 2.38
CA GLY A 87 -10.44 8.68 2.94
C GLY A 87 -9.94 7.39 2.29
N ALA A 88 -10.81 6.40 2.09
CA ALA A 88 -10.43 5.14 1.45
C ALA A 88 -10.00 5.34 -0.01
N ILE A 89 -10.69 6.21 -0.75
CA ILE A 89 -10.33 6.55 -2.13
C ILE A 89 -8.94 7.20 -2.17
N TYR A 90 -8.67 8.18 -1.31
CA TYR A 90 -7.38 8.87 -1.26
C TYR A 90 -6.24 7.94 -0.84
N VAL A 91 -6.50 7.05 0.11
CA VAL A 91 -5.58 5.97 0.50
C VAL A 91 -5.27 5.06 -0.68
N ILE A 92 -6.28 4.60 -1.42
CA ILE A 92 -6.07 3.71 -2.57
C ILE A 92 -5.25 4.42 -3.65
N ILE A 93 -5.54 5.69 -3.95
CA ILE A 93 -4.78 6.48 -4.92
C ILE A 93 -3.32 6.63 -4.48
N GLY A 94 -3.09 7.04 -3.22
CA GLY A 94 -1.75 7.22 -2.66
C GLY A 94 -0.97 5.91 -2.58
N ALA A 95 -1.60 4.85 -2.09
CA ALA A 95 -1.00 3.52 -1.96
C ALA A 95 -0.61 2.93 -3.31
N THR A 96 -1.52 3.03 -4.29
CA THR A 96 -1.28 2.48 -5.64
C THR A 96 -0.21 3.28 -6.36
N SER A 97 -0.26 4.61 -6.28
CA SER A 97 0.74 5.48 -6.92
C SER A 97 2.12 5.29 -6.29
N GLY A 98 2.20 5.25 -4.96
CA GLY A 98 3.45 5.00 -4.24
C GLY A 98 4.03 3.61 -4.50
N ALA A 99 3.17 2.59 -4.55
CA ALA A 99 3.57 1.23 -4.91
C ALA A 99 4.11 1.15 -6.33
N VAL A 100 3.43 1.79 -7.30
CA VAL A 100 3.87 1.84 -8.70
C VAL A 100 5.22 2.54 -8.82
N LEU A 101 5.42 3.65 -8.11
CA LEU A 101 6.71 4.34 -8.07
C LEU A 101 7.80 3.44 -7.47
N GLY A 102 7.55 2.80 -6.33
CA GLY A 102 8.51 1.87 -5.71
C GLY A 102 8.85 0.69 -6.62
N PHE A 103 7.86 0.14 -7.31
CA PHE A 103 8.02 -0.92 -8.30
C PHE A 103 8.90 -0.47 -9.48
N LEU A 104 8.62 0.71 -10.06
CA LEU A 104 9.36 1.25 -11.20
C LEU A 104 10.78 1.64 -10.82
N LEU A 105 10.97 2.26 -9.65
CA LEU A 105 12.30 2.56 -9.12
C LEU A 105 13.10 1.28 -8.96
N THR A 106 12.52 0.26 -8.35
CA THR A 106 13.20 -1.03 -8.18
C THR A 106 13.55 -1.64 -9.52
N ARG A 107 12.60 -1.68 -10.47
CA ARG A 107 12.80 -2.27 -11.80
C ARG A 107 13.88 -1.56 -12.62
N HIS A 108 13.86 -0.23 -12.66
CA HIS A 108 14.73 0.53 -13.57
C HIS A 108 16.04 0.99 -12.95
N VAL A 109 16.15 1.06 -11.62
CA VAL A 109 17.36 1.51 -10.93
C VAL A 109 18.14 0.33 -10.38
N LEU A 110 17.46 -0.61 -9.73
CA LEU A 110 18.09 -1.68 -8.96
C LEU A 110 17.98 -3.05 -9.64
N GLY A 111 17.06 -3.17 -10.62
CA GLY A 111 16.68 -4.39 -11.30
C GLY A 111 17.87 -5.17 -11.83
N ASP A 112 18.65 -4.59 -12.74
CA ASP A 112 19.72 -5.32 -13.43
C ASP A 112 20.80 -5.87 -12.46
N ARG A 113 21.16 -5.09 -11.43
CA ARG A 113 22.19 -5.48 -10.45
C ARG A 113 21.69 -6.53 -9.46
N LEU A 114 20.46 -6.38 -8.97
CA LEU A 114 19.89 -7.31 -7.98
C LEU A 114 19.33 -8.58 -8.64
N GLN A 115 18.83 -8.50 -9.87
CA GLN A 115 18.41 -9.67 -10.63
C GLN A 115 19.58 -10.62 -10.88
N ALA A 116 20.74 -10.07 -11.29
CA ALA A 116 21.95 -10.88 -11.48
C ALA A 116 22.44 -11.52 -10.16
N ARG A 117 22.29 -10.82 -9.03
CA ARG A 117 22.75 -11.32 -7.72
C ARG A 117 21.80 -12.36 -7.10
N TYR A 118 20.50 -12.27 -7.37
CA TYR A 118 19.46 -13.10 -6.76
C TYR A 118 18.66 -13.91 -7.78
N GLU A 119 19.30 -14.30 -8.89
CA GLU A 119 18.65 -14.94 -10.03
C GLU A 119 17.89 -16.21 -9.64
N ALA A 120 18.51 -17.08 -8.83
CA ALA A 120 17.92 -18.35 -8.39
C ALA A 120 16.66 -18.15 -7.52
N GLN A 121 16.68 -17.20 -6.59
CA GLN A 121 15.53 -16.89 -5.74
C GLN A 121 14.40 -16.26 -6.56
N LEU A 122 14.74 -15.35 -7.48
CA LEU A 122 13.77 -14.68 -8.34
C LEU A 122 13.17 -15.65 -9.38
N LEU A 123 13.90 -16.66 -9.84
CA LEU A 123 13.42 -17.70 -10.74
C LEU A 123 12.28 -18.52 -10.13
N GLN A 124 12.39 -18.90 -8.85
CA GLN A 124 11.32 -19.60 -8.15
C GLN A 124 10.09 -18.70 -8.01
N PHE A 125 10.29 -17.43 -7.63
CA PHE A 125 9.19 -16.49 -7.47
C PHE A 125 8.50 -16.14 -8.80
N ASN A 126 9.27 -15.98 -9.88
CA ASN A 126 8.72 -15.75 -11.23
C ASN A 126 7.86 -16.93 -11.70
N ARG A 127 8.27 -18.18 -11.43
CA ARG A 127 7.46 -19.38 -11.75
C ARG A 127 6.12 -19.39 -11.03
N GLU A 128 6.08 -18.98 -9.75
CA GLU A 128 4.82 -18.85 -9.01
C GLU A 128 3.92 -17.74 -9.59
N LEU A 129 4.52 -16.62 -10.01
CA LEU A 129 3.79 -15.53 -10.67
C LEU A 129 3.24 -15.91 -12.05
N GLU A 130 3.97 -16.70 -12.84
CA GLU A 130 3.51 -17.17 -14.17
C GLU A 130 2.19 -17.94 -14.10
N ARG A 131 1.99 -18.68 -13.00
CA ARG A 131 0.83 -19.54 -12.85
C ARG A 131 -0.45 -18.78 -12.47
N ASN A 132 -0.35 -17.77 -11.59
CA ASN A 132 -1.49 -16.97 -11.09
C ASN A 132 -1.05 -15.66 -10.39
N ALA A 133 -0.28 -14.80 -11.06
CA ALA A 133 0.21 -13.53 -10.51
C ALA A 133 -0.87 -12.71 -9.80
N SER A 134 -2.05 -12.60 -10.40
CA SER A 134 -3.15 -11.79 -9.87
C SER A 134 -3.61 -12.23 -8.49
N LEU A 135 -3.94 -13.52 -8.33
CA LEU A 135 -4.40 -14.04 -7.05
C LEU A 135 -3.28 -14.04 -6.00
N TYR A 136 -2.05 -14.35 -6.43
CA TYR A 136 -0.90 -14.34 -5.55
C TYR A 136 -0.72 -12.95 -4.91
N LEU A 137 -0.72 -11.90 -5.72
CA LEU A 137 -0.55 -10.52 -5.27
C LEU A 137 -1.71 -10.04 -4.38
N LEU A 138 -2.94 -10.40 -4.72
CA LEU A 138 -4.10 -10.10 -3.86
C LEU A 138 -3.97 -10.78 -2.50
N THR A 139 -3.59 -12.05 -2.48
CA THR A 139 -3.42 -12.83 -1.24
C THR A 139 -2.29 -12.26 -0.37
N VAL A 140 -1.14 -11.92 -0.95
CA VAL A 140 -0.02 -11.34 -0.19
C VAL A 140 -0.40 -10.01 0.45
N ARG A 141 -1.23 -9.19 -0.22
CA ARG A 141 -1.69 -7.89 0.32
C ARG A 141 -2.75 -8.02 1.41
N LEU A 142 -3.44 -9.15 1.45
CA LEU A 142 -4.39 -9.47 2.53
C LEU A 142 -3.71 -9.94 3.80
N ILE A 143 -2.54 -10.54 3.67
CA ILE A 143 -1.79 -11.07 4.80
C ILE A 143 -0.94 -9.93 5.36
N PRO A 144 -1.27 -9.36 6.54
CA PRO A 144 -0.58 -8.20 7.11
C PRO A 144 0.83 -8.54 7.64
N VAL A 145 1.37 -9.72 7.30
CA VAL A 145 2.68 -10.20 7.76
C VAL A 145 3.81 -9.48 7.02
N PHE A 146 3.61 -9.12 5.75
CA PHE A 146 4.66 -8.50 4.95
C PHE A 146 4.51 -6.97 4.92
N PRO A 147 5.59 -6.20 5.17
CA PRO A 147 5.56 -4.77 5.00
C PRO A 147 5.21 -4.37 3.56
N PHE A 148 4.31 -3.40 3.40
CA PHE A 148 3.81 -2.99 2.09
C PHE A 148 4.93 -2.60 1.11
N PHE A 149 5.93 -1.82 1.58
CA PHE A 149 7.06 -1.40 0.75
C PHE A 149 7.90 -2.58 0.26
N LEU A 150 8.04 -3.64 1.07
CA LEU A 150 8.85 -4.81 0.74
C LEU A 150 8.22 -5.59 -0.41
N VAL A 151 6.89 -5.78 -0.38
CA VAL A 151 6.15 -6.43 -1.47
C VAL A 151 6.34 -5.66 -2.78
N ASN A 152 6.26 -4.33 -2.74
CA ASN A 152 6.42 -3.47 -3.93
C ASN A 152 7.84 -3.59 -4.52
N PHE A 153 8.86 -3.59 -3.66
CA PHE A 153 10.25 -3.78 -4.03
C PHE A 153 10.47 -5.15 -4.69
N LEU A 154 10.06 -6.23 -4.02
CA LEU A 154 10.21 -7.59 -4.54
C LEU A 154 9.51 -7.75 -5.90
N CYS A 155 8.29 -7.22 -6.03
CA CYS A 155 7.57 -7.26 -7.31
C CYS A 155 8.33 -6.51 -8.41
N GLY A 156 8.98 -5.38 -8.11
CA GLY A 156 9.78 -4.62 -9.07
C GLY A 156 10.97 -5.40 -9.63
N LEU A 157 11.54 -6.33 -8.85
CA LEU A 157 12.63 -7.22 -9.27
C LEU A 157 12.18 -8.41 -10.15
N THR A 158 10.88 -8.64 -10.28
CA THR A 158 10.34 -9.82 -11.00
C THR A 158 9.97 -9.47 -12.44
N ARG A 159 9.50 -10.46 -13.21
CA ARG A 159 8.98 -10.28 -14.58
C ARG A 159 7.51 -9.81 -14.62
N LEU A 160 6.93 -9.46 -13.47
CA LEU A 160 5.53 -9.09 -13.35
C LEU A 160 5.19 -7.88 -14.25
N PRO A 161 4.12 -7.92 -15.06
CA PRO A 161 3.71 -6.75 -15.83
C PRO A 161 3.15 -5.65 -14.92
N LEU A 162 3.51 -4.40 -15.23
CA LEU A 162 3.11 -3.23 -14.43
C LEU A 162 1.59 -3.15 -14.27
N GLN A 163 0.83 -3.41 -15.33
CA GLN A 163 -0.63 -3.35 -15.29
C GLN A 163 -1.20 -4.32 -14.25
N THR A 164 -0.74 -5.57 -14.23
CA THR A 164 -1.16 -6.57 -13.23
C THR A 164 -0.79 -6.14 -11.83
N PHE A 165 0.41 -5.59 -11.64
CA PHE A 165 0.81 -5.04 -10.35
C PHE A 165 -0.11 -3.90 -9.90
N THR A 166 -0.41 -2.92 -10.77
CA THR A 166 -1.20 -1.74 -10.44
C THR A 166 -2.62 -2.10 -10.02
N TRP A 167 -3.36 -2.87 -10.83
CA TRP A 167 -4.75 -3.17 -10.50
C TRP A 167 -4.87 -4.09 -9.28
N THR A 168 -3.97 -5.07 -9.14
CA THR A 168 -3.96 -5.94 -7.95
C THR A 168 -3.57 -5.18 -6.69
N THR A 169 -2.80 -4.09 -6.80
CA THR A 169 -2.53 -3.20 -5.67
C THR A 169 -3.77 -2.43 -5.28
N ALA A 170 -4.43 -1.78 -6.24
CA ALA A 170 -5.62 -0.97 -5.99
C ALA A 170 -6.74 -1.80 -5.34
N VAL A 171 -7.02 -3.00 -5.88
CA VAL A 171 -8.02 -3.91 -5.31
C VAL A 171 -7.53 -4.54 -4.01
N GLY A 172 -6.24 -4.91 -3.92
CA GLY A 172 -5.62 -5.51 -2.75
C GLY A 172 -5.68 -4.63 -1.49
N VAL A 173 -5.54 -3.32 -1.66
CA VAL A 173 -5.54 -2.33 -0.57
C VAL A 173 -6.96 -2.01 -0.09
N LEU A 174 -7.98 -2.22 -0.93
CA LEU A 174 -9.35 -1.77 -0.67
C LEU A 174 -9.94 -2.26 0.67
N PRO A 175 -9.83 -3.54 1.06
CA PRO A 175 -10.37 -4.00 2.35
C PRO A 175 -9.73 -3.29 3.54
N ALA A 176 -8.40 -3.16 3.53
CA ALA A 176 -7.66 -2.46 4.57
C ALA A 176 -8.04 -0.99 4.60
N ALA A 177 -8.09 -0.33 3.44
CA ALA A 177 -8.50 1.06 3.33
C ALA A 177 -9.86 1.29 3.99
N LEU A 178 -10.88 0.49 3.67
CA LEU A 178 -12.22 0.62 4.26
C LEU A 178 -12.26 0.40 5.77
N VAL A 179 -11.62 -0.67 6.27
CA VAL A 179 -11.64 -0.97 7.72
C VAL A 179 -10.94 0.11 8.51
N TYR A 180 -9.76 0.53 8.06
CA TYR A 180 -8.94 1.48 8.81
C TYR A 180 -9.42 2.91 8.68
N THR A 181 -10.00 3.32 7.54
CA THR A 181 -10.64 4.65 7.45
C THR A 181 -11.97 4.69 8.18
N PHE A 182 -12.68 3.57 8.31
CA PHE A 182 -13.85 3.46 9.19
C PHE A 182 -13.47 3.55 10.66
N ALA A 183 -12.38 2.89 11.06
CA ALA A 183 -11.81 3.04 12.40
C ALA A 183 -11.40 4.50 12.67
N GLY A 184 -10.78 5.16 11.67
CA GLY A 184 -10.40 6.57 11.73
C GLY A 184 -11.57 7.53 11.87
N SER A 185 -12.65 7.32 11.12
CA SER A 185 -13.84 8.17 11.22
C SER A 185 -14.55 8.04 12.57
N GLN A 186 -14.33 6.92 13.27
CA GLN A 186 -14.77 6.66 14.64
C GLN A 186 -13.64 6.81 15.67
N ALA A 187 -12.65 7.69 15.44
CA ALA A 187 -11.46 7.82 16.28
C ALA A 187 -11.71 8.09 17.77
N ALA A 188 -12.90 8.58 18.15
CA ALA A 188 -13.29 8.72 19.55
C ALA A 188 -13.35 7.37 20.31
N ALA A 189 -13.55 6.27 19.60
CA ALA A 189 -13.66 4.92 20.15
C ALA A 189 -12.34 4.12 20.14
N ILE A 190 -11.28 4.63 19.51
CA ILE A 190 -9.98 3.95 19.36
C ILE A 190 -8.99 4.67 20.25
N SER A 191 -8.41 4.04 21.27
CA SER A 191 -7.60 4.73 22.29
C SER A 191 -6.10 4.68 22.01
N SER A 192 -5.62 3.63 21.34
CA SER A 192 -4.20 3.34 21.14
C SER A 192 -3.87 2.76 19.76
N LEU A 193 -2.59 2.75 19.39
CA LEU A 193 -2.09 2.04 18.20
C LEU A 193 -2.39 0.54 18.24
N ASN A 194 -2.40 -0.08 19.42
CA ASN A 194 -2.70 -1.50 19.59
C ASN A 194 -4.15 -1.82 19.22
N ASP A 195 -5.05 -0.86 19.35
CA ASP A 195 -6.45 -1.05 18.96
C ASP A 195 -6.61 -1.20 17.44
N LEU A 196 -5.67 -0.65 16.65
CA LEU A 196 -5.63 -0.81 15.19
C LEU A 196 -5.30 -2.26 14.78
N VAL A 197 -4.68 -3.03 15.65
CA VAL A 197 -4.40 -4.46 15.43
C VAL A 197 -5.28 -5.35 16.32
N SER A 198 -6.36 -4.80 16.87
CA SER A 198 -7.29 -5.56 17.72
C SER A 198 -7.93 -6.73 16.96
N PRO A 199 -8.24 -7.85 17.64
CA PRO A 199 -8.90 -9.00 17.01
C PRO A 199 -10.19 -8.63 16.28
N ARG A 200 -10.92 -7.63 16.79
CA ARG A 200 -12.16 -7.13 16.17
C ARG A 200 -11.91 -6.49 14.81
N LEU A 201 -10.88 -5.65 14.68
CA LEU A 201 -10.52 -5.03 13.39
C LEU A 201 -9.92 -6.06 12.44
N LEU A 202 -9.12 -7.00 12.93
CA LEU A 202 -8.60 -8.09 12.12
C LEU A 202 -9.73 -9.00 11.60
N LEU A 203 -10.74 -9.28 12.42
CA LEU A 203 -11.93 -10.01 12.00
C LEU A 203 -12.74 -9.21 10.97
N ALA A 204 -12.94 -7.89 11.19
CA ALA A 204 -13.59 -7.03 10.21
C ALA A 204 -12.84 -7.01 8.88
N LEU A 205 -11.50 -6.90 8.93
CA LEU A 205 -10.62 -6.98 7.77
C LEU A 205 -10.80 -8.32 7.04
N LEU A 206 -10.81 -9.43 7.77
CA LEU A 206 -11.03 -10.76 7.20
C LEU A 206 -12.40 -10.85 6.51
N CYS A 207 -13.47 -10.39 7.16
CA CYS A 207 -14.83 -10.43 6.60
C CYS A 207 -14.95 -9.59 5.32
N ILE A 208 -14.46 -8.35 5.33
CA ILE A 208 -14.50 -7.47 4.16
C ILE A 208 -13.61 -8.03 3.04
N SER A 209 -12.45 -8.57 3.40
CA SER A 209 -11.55 -9.23 2.45
C SER A 209 -12.21 -10.41 1.75
N LEU A 210 -12.89 -11.28 2.50
CA LEU A 210 -13.65 -12.40 1.94
C LEU A 210 -14.76 -11.91 1.00
N LEU A 211 -15.45 -10.83 1.35
CA LEU A 211 -16.50 -10.25 0.52
C LEU A 211 -15.93 -9.69 -0.79
N VAL A 212 -14.88 -8.86 -0.72
CA VAL A 212 -14.22 -8.24 -1.87
C VAL A 212 -13.58 -9.28 -2.80
N PHE A 213 -13.01 -10.35 -2.23
CA PHE A 213 -12.33 -11.40 -3.00
C PHE A 213 -13.17 -12.61 -3.36
N SER A 214 -14.41 -12.70 -2.86
CA SER A 214 -15.36 -13.77 -3.19
C SER A 214 -15.49 -14.04 -4.71
N PRO A 215 -15.63 -13.04 -5.63
CA PRO A 215 -15.73 -13.33 -7.05
C PRO A 215 -14.46 -13.96 -7.64
N PHE A 216 -13.28 -13.57 -7.13
CA PHE A 216 -12.00 -14.12 -7.58
C PHE A 216 -11.77 -15.56 -7.08
N LEU A 217 -12.15 -15.84 -5.84
CA LEU A 217 -12.09 -17.18 -5.26
C LEU A 217 -13.07 -18.13 -5.95
N TRP A 218 -14.29 -17.65 -6.23
CA TRP A 218 -15.33 -18.47 -6.84
C TRP A 218 -14.98 -18.90 -8.27
N LYS A 219 -14.42 -17.98 -9.07
CA LYS A 219 -13.96 -18.29 -10.43
C LYS A 219 -12.91 -19.41 -10.43
N LYS A 220 -11.94 -19.35 -9.52
CA LYS A 220 -10.88 -20.36 -9.40
C LYS A 220 -11.37 -21.72 -8.90
N VAL A 221 -12.33 -21.74 -7.97
CA VAL A 221 -12.97 -22.99 -7.52
C VAL A 221 -13.74 -23.64 -8.67
N LYS A 222 -14.42 -22.85 -9.50
CA LYS A 222 -15.16 -23.35 -10.67
C LYS A 222 -14.22 -23.92 -11.74
N GLU A 223 -13.10 -23.26 -12.02
CA GLU A 223 -12.08 -23.75 -12.96
C GLU A 223 -11.45 -25.07 -12.50
N ARG A 224 -11.11 -25.20 -11.20
CA ARG A 224 -10.63 -26.48 -10.64
C ARG A 224 -11.67 -27.61 -10.73
N LYS A 225 -12.94 -27.32 -10.47
CA LYS A 225 -14.02 -28.32 -10.57
C LYS A 225 -14.30 -28.75 -12.01
N ARG A 226 -13.99 -27.90 -13.00
CA ARG A 226 -14.17 -28.21 -14.42
C ARG A 226 -13.03 -29.08 -14.97
N GLY A 227 -11.77 -28.78 -14.62
CA GLY A 227 -10.63 -29.63 -15.00
C GLY A 227 -10.69 -31.04 -14.39
N ARG A 228 -11.29 -31.20 -13.20
CA ARG A 228 -11.46 -32.52 -12.54
C ARG A 228 -12.66 -33.34 -13.05
N ARG A 229 -13.45 -32.82 -13.99
CA ARG A 229 -14.55 -33.52 -14.66
C ARG A 229 -14.21 -33.95 -16.10
N GLU A 230 -13.08 -33.47 -16.62
CA GLU A 230 -12.58 -33.75 -17.97
C GLU A 230 -11.40 -34.76 -17.94
N GLU A 231 -10.99 -35.21 -16.75
CA GLU A 231 -10.10 -36.37 -16.47
C GLU A 231 -10.92 -37.57 -16.00
#